data_AF-A0A838XNX9-F1
#
_entry.id   AF-A0A838XNX9-F1
#
_cell.length_a   1.000
_cell.length_b   1.000
_cell.length_c   1.000
_cell.angle_alpha   90.00
_cell.angle_beta   90.00
_cell.angle_gamma   90.00
#
_symmetry.space_group_name_H-M   'P 1'
#
loop_
_entity.id
_entity.type
_entity.pdbx_description
1 polymer ?
#
loop_
_entity_poly.entity_id
_entity_poly.type
_entity_poly.pdbx_seq_one_letter_code
_entity_poly.pdbx_strand_id
1 'polypeptide(L)'
;MITTEVPVLISAGVLLCSGVGKAANFARTSASLEGSFALRPHVATRLNAALIVVETAIALMLLSPLRVAGLVSASLLFGAFLAYTAFIVISGRERTCMCFGQSARRIGWPTVVRNALLLAIAAYGAYLVANGGVLDLRRELATKVLIAAYFVLLFWAWAQVFEDESQRKDVVA
;
A
#
# COMPACT_ATOMS: atom_id res chain seq x y z
N MET A 1 -14.41 -21.38 -1.43
CA MET A 1 -14.93 -20.07 -1.91
C MET A 1 -14.49 -18.90 -1.04
N ILE A 2 -14.47 -19.03 0.30
CA ILE A 2 -14.12 -17.92 1.23
C ILE A 2 -12.65 -17.45 1.12
N THR A 3 -11.72 -18.33 0.72
CA THR A 3 -10.27 -18.03 0.73
C THR A 3 -9.79 -17.05 -0.34
N THR A 4 -10.47 -16.95 -1.48
CA THR A 4 -10.07 -16.02 -2.56
C THR A 4 -10.58 -14.59 -2.34
N GLU A 5 -11.62 -14.43 -1.54
CA GLU A 5 -12.23 -13.12 -1.28
C GLU A 5 -11.36 -12.27 -0.35
N VAL A 6 -10.62 -12.89 0.57
CA VAL A 6 -9.84 -12.12 1.56
C VAL A 6 -8.70 -11.31 0.93
N PRO A 7 -7.83 -11.88 0.06
CA PRO A 7 -6.80 -11.10 -0.61
C PRO A 7 -7.36 -9.95 -1.46
N VAL A 8 -8.51 -10.19 -2.10
CA VAL A 8 -9.22 -9.21 -2.92
C VAL A 8 -9.70 -8.04 -2.05
N LEU A 9 -10.42 -8.33 -0.96
CA LEU A 9 -10.98 -7.31 -0.07
C LEU A 9 -9.89 -6.49 0.63
N ILE A 10 -8.81 -7.14 1.10
CA ILE A 10 -7.68 -6.44 1.72
C ILE A 10 -7.04 -5.48 0.69
N SER A 11 -6.73 -5.99 -0.50
CA SER A 11 -6.07 -5.18 -1.54
C SER A 11 -6.95 -4.02 -2.01
N ALA A 12 -8.24 -4.28 -2.24
CA ALA A 12 -9.20 -3.26 -2.64
C ALA A 12 -9.38 -2.19 -1.56
N GLY A 13 -9.55 -2.60 -0.29
CA GLY A 13 -9.69 -1.67 0.83
C GLY A 13 -8.48 -0.77 0.99
N VAL A 14 -7.26 -1.32 0.90
CA VAL A 14 -6.03 -0.53 0.98
C VAL A 14 -5.92 0.48 -0.17
N LEU A 15 -6.21 0.06 -1.40
CA LEU A 15 -6.15 0.93 -2.58
C LEU A 15 -7.19 2.04 -2.53
N LEU A 16 -8.42 1.74 -2.09
CA LEU A 16 -9.47 2.76 -1.89
C LEU A 16 -9.08 3.76 -0.80
N CYS A 17 -8.65 3.27 0.37
CA CYS A 17 -8.20 4.15 1.45
C CYS A 17 -7.01 5.01 1.03
N SER A 18 -6.07 4.46 0.26
CA SER A 18 -4.92 5.23 -0.26
C SER A 18 -5.35 6.27 -1.29
N GLY A 19 -6.21 5.91 -2.24
CA GLY A 19 -6.75 6.82 -3.25
C GLY A 19 -7.53 7.98 -2.63
N VAL A 20 -8.42 7.70 -1.68
CA VAL A 20 -9.16 8.73 -0.92
C VAL A 20 -8.21 9.61 -0.12
N GLY A 21 -7.22 9.03 0.57
CA GLY A 21 -6.23 9.80 1.32
C GLY A 21 -5.40 10.75 0.45
N LYS A 22 -5.00 10.31 -0.75
CA LYS A 22 -4.28 11.14 -1.73
C LYS A 22 -5.16 12.21 -2.37
N ALA A 23 -6.44 11.90 -2.64
CA ALA A 23 -7.40 12.86 -3.16
C ALA A 23 -7.70 13.96 -2.12
N ALA A 24 -7.92 13.58 -0.86
CA ALA A 24 -8.15 14.53 0.24
C ALA A 24 -6.95 15.45 0.50
N ASN A 25 -5.72 14.97 0.25
CA ASN A 25 -4.48 15.71 0.48
C ASN A 25 -3.70 15.94 -0.82
N PHE A 26 -4.40 16.28 -1.90
CA PHE A 26 -3.84 16.32 -3.25
C PHE A 26 -2.62 17.24 -3.39
N ALA A 27 -2.72 18.47 -2.87
CA ALA A 27 -1.63 19.45 -2.95
C ALA A 27 -0.37 18.98 -2.22
N ARG A 28 -0.54 18.38 -1.04
CA ARG A 28 0.58 17.87 -0.22
C ARG A 28 1.25 16.66 -0.86
N THR A 29 0.45 15.77 -1.45
CA THR A 29 0.96 14.58 -2.14
C THR A 29 1.75 14.96 -3.40
N SER A 30 1.25 15.95 -4.14
CA SER A 30 1.94 16.50 -5.31
C SER A 30 3.30 17.13 -4.92
N ALA A 31 3.34 17.98 -3.89
CA ALA A 31 4.57 18.57 -3.39
C ALA A 31 5.60 17.52 -2.90
N SER A 32 5.13 16.41 -2.31
CA SER A 32 5.99 15.28 -1.92
C SER A 32 6.62 14.57 -3.13
N LEU A 33 5.85 14.41 -4.23
CA LEU A 33 6.38 13.87 -5.48
C LEU A 33 7.40 14.81 -6.13
N GLU A 34 7.17 16.12 -6.09
CA GLU A 34 8.13 17.13 -6.56
C GLU A 34 9.46 16.98 -5.82
N GLY A 35 9.43 16.98 -4.48
CA GLY A 35 10.64 16.89 -3.66
C GLY A 35 11.37 15.55 -3.77
N SER A 36 10.64 14.44 -3.90
CA SER A 36 11.23 13.09 -3.91
C SER A 36 11.86 12.73 -5.25
N PHE A 37 11.21 13.11 -6.35
CA PHE A 37 11.63 12.76 -7.71
C PHE A 37 12.25 13.95 -8.47
N ALA A 38 12.41 15.11 -7.84
CA ALA A 38 12.87 16.36 -8.46
C ALA A 38 12.05 16.72 -9.72
N LEU A 39 10.74 16.48 -9.66
CA LEU A 39 9.82 16.73 -10.77
C LEU A 39 9.42 18.19 -10.83
N ARG A 40 9.08 18.66 -12.04
CA ARG A 40 8.40 19.95 -12.21
C ARG A 40 6.99 19.90 -11.60
N PRO A 41 6.45 21.01 -11.05
CA PRO A 41 5.15 21.00 -10.37
C PRO A 41 3.99 20.46 -11.20
N HIS A 42 3.93 20.83 -12.48
CA HIS A 42 2.90 20.32 -13.40
C HIS A 42 3.02 18.82 -13.68
N VAL A 43 4.22 18.25 -13.58
CA VAL A 43 4.43 16.80 -13.79
C VAL A 43 4.03 16.04 -12.53
N ALA A 44 4.39 16.55 -11.34
CA ALA A 44 4.03 15.92 -10.08
C ALA A 44 2.53 15.91 -9.82
N THR A 45 1.82 16.99 -10.16
CA THR A 45 0.35 17.06 -10.04
C THR A 45 -0.34 16.08 -10.98
N ARG A 46 0.11 16.00 -12.26
CA ARG A 46 -0.40 15.00 -13.21
C ARG A 46 -0.11 13.57 -12.78
N LEU A 47 1.09 13.32 -12.25
CA LEU A 47 1.47 12.00 -11.75
C LEU A 47 0.63 11.62 -10.53
N ASN A 48 0.38 12.54 -9.60
CA ASN A 48 -0.48 12.28 -8.45
C ASN A 48 -1.92 11.95 -8.89
N ALA A 49 -2.47 12.72 -9.83
CA ALA A 49 -3.80 12.45 -10.39
C ALA A 49 -3.85 11.08 -11.08
N ALA A 50 -2.86 10.76 -11.91
CA ALA A 50 -2.75 9.45 -12.54
C ALA A 50 -2.67 8.31 -11.51
N LEU A 51 -1.92 8.50 -10.44
CA LEU A 51 -1.79 7.51 -9.37
C LEU A 51 -3.13 7.23 -8.68
N ILE A 52 -3.89 8.28 -8.34
CA ILE A 52 -5.24 8.16 -7.74
C ILE A 52 -6.18 7.39 -8.69
N VAL A 53 -6.16 7.72 -9.99
CA VAL A 53 -6.97 7.03 -11.00
C VAL A 53 -6.58 5.56 -11.09
N VAL A 54 -5.28 5.25 -11.16
CA VAL A 54 -4.78 3.86 -11.23
C VAL A 54 -5.18 3.07 -9.99
N GLU A 55 -5.00 3.63 -8.79
CA GLU A 55 -5.37 2.95 -7.53
C GLU A 55 -6.86 2.67 -7.45
N THR A 56 -7.69 3.65 -7.83
CA THR A 56 -9.15 3.50 -7.83
C THR A 56 -9.60 2.50 -8.89
N ALA A 57 -9.02 2.54 -10.09
CA ALA A 57 -9.34 1.60 -11.16
C ALA A 57 -9.00 0.16 -10.76
N ILE A 58 -7.82 -0.08 -10.17
CA ILE A 58 -7.42 -1.41 -9.70
C ILE A 58 -8.37 -1.90 -8.60
N ALA A 59 -8.76 -1.02 -7.67
CA ALA A 59 -9.72 -1.38 -6.63
C ALA A 59 -11.09 -1.78 -7.21
N LEU A 60 -11.59 -1.05 -8.21
CA LEU A 60 -12.84 -1.40 -8.90
C LEU A 60 -12.70 -2.71 -9.68
N MET A 61 -11.56 -2.95 -10.35
CA MET A 61 -11.30 -4.22 -11.04
C MET A 61 -11.33 -5.40 -10.05
N LEU A 62 -10.74 -5.24 -8.87
CA LEU A 62 -10.76 -6.24 -7.80
C LEU A 62 -12.18 -6.58 -7.32
N LEU A 63 -13.07 -5.59 -7.25
CA LEU A 63 -14.47 -5.77 -6.83
C LEU A 63 -15.41 -6.19 -7.98
N SER A 64 -14.87 -6.39 -9.19
CA SER A 64 -15.62 -6.76 -10.38
C SER A 64 -15.30 -8.19 -10.83
N PRO A 65 -15.96 -8.72 -11.88
CA PRO A 65 -15.56 -9.98 -12.50
C PRO A 65 -14.11 -10.01 -12.99
N LEU A 66 -13.46 -8.85 -13.13
CA LEU A 66 -12.04 -8.71 -13.54
C LEU A 66 -11.04 -8.91 -12.39
N ARG A 67 -11.45 -9.53 -11.28
CA ARG A 67 -10.60 -9.74 -10.08
C ARG A 67 -9.21 -10.32 -10.34
N VAL A 68 -9.04 -11.20 -11.33
CA VAL A 68 -7.72 -11.73 -11.69
C VAL A 68 -6.81 -10.63 -12.23
N ALA A 69 -7.30 -9.85 -13.19
CA ALA A 69 -6.57 -8.71 -13.73
C ALA A 69 -6.31 -7.68 -12.62
N GLY A 70 -7.30 -7.42 -11.75
CA GLY A 70 -7.13 -6.56 -10.57
C GLY A 70 -6.01 -7.03 -9.63
N LEU A 71 -5.91 -8.32 -9.32
CA LEU A 71 -4.86 -8.88 -8.46
C LEU A 71 -3.47 -8.79 -9.10
N VAL A 72 -3.37 -9.02 -10.41
CA VAL A 72 -2.11 -8.87 -11.15
C VAL A 72 -1.69 -7.40 -11.16
N SER A 73 -2.60 -6.47 -11.50
CA SER A 73 -2.32 -5.04 -11.49
C SER A 73 -1.96 -4.53 -10.09
N ALA A 74 -2.65 -4.99 -9.04
CA ALA A 74 -2.32 -4.68 -7.66
C ALA A 74 -0.92 -5.19 -7.28
N SER A 75 -0.57 -6.41 -7.68
CA SER A 75 0.76 -6.97 -7.45
C SER A 75 1.85 -6.13 -8.12
N LEU A 76 1.65 -5.71 -9.38
CA LEU A 76 2.59 -4.84 -10.06
C LEU A 76 2.75 -3.49 -9.36
N LEU A 77 1.63 -2.88 -8.94
CA LEU A 77 1.63 -1.60 -8.25
C LEU A 77 2.32 -1.69 -6.87
N PHE A 78 1.99 -2.70 -6.06
CA PHE A 78 2.64 -2.92 -4.77
C PHE A 78 4.12 -3.28 -4.92
N GLY A 79 4.47 -4.03 -5.97
CA GLY A 79 5.86 -4.31 -6.33
C GLY A 79 6.65 -3.04 -6.66
N ALA A 80 6.06 -2.12 -7.43
CA ALA A 80 6.67 -0.82 -7.73
C ALA A 80 6.87 0.02 -6.45
N PHE A 81 5.86 0.08 -5.57
CA PHE A 81 6.00 0.77 -4.28
C PHE A 81 7.04 0.12 -3.36
N LEU A 82 7.10 -1.21 -3.32
CA LEU A 82 8.12 -1.94 -2.57
C LEU A 82 9.52 -1.59 -3.09
N ALA A 83 9.74 -1.68 -4.41
CA ALA A 83 11.03 -1.36 -5.02
C ALA A 83 11.45 0.09 -4.72
N TYR A 84 10.54 1.05 -4.85
CA TYR A 84 10.80 2.45 -4.54
C TYR A 84 11.13 2.68 -3.07
N THR A 85 10.34 2.13 -2.15
CA THR A 85 10.57 2.30 -0.71
C THR A 85 11.83 1.59 -0.23
N ALA A 86 12.13 0.39 -0.76
CA ALA A 86 13.38 -0.32 -0.49
C ALA A 86 14.59 0.46 -1.01
N PHE A 87 14.51 1.00 -2.23
CA PHE A 87 15.58 1.82 -2.81
C PHE A 87 15.88 3.05 -1.93
N ILE A 88 14.85 3.75 -1.44
CA ILE A 88 15.02 4.90 -0.55
C ILE A 88 15.74 4.49 0.74
N VAL A 89 15.26 3.44 1.40
CA VAL A 89 15.84 2.97 2.67
C VAL A 89 17.29 2.51 2.49
N ILE A 90 17.58 1.74 1.43
CA ILE A 90 18.94 1.25 1.14
C ILE A 90 19.87 2.40 0.76
N SER A 91 19.36 3.42 0.05
CA SER A 91 20.16 4.58 -0.35
C SER A 91 20.52 5.52 0.81
N GLY A 92 20.00 5.28 2.01
CA GLY A 92 20.19 6.14 3.19
C GLY A 92 19.61 7.55 3.01
N ARG A 93 18.81 7.78 1.97
CA ARG A 93 18.21 9.07 1.68
C ARG A 93 16.96 9.24 2.54
N GLU A 94 16.96 10.25 3.39
CA GLU A 94 15.77 10.62 4.15
C GLU A 94 14.77 11.30 3.22
N ARG A 95 13.78 10.52 2.76
CA ARG A 95 12.64 11.01 1.99
C ARG A 95 11.36 10.71 2.75
N THR A 96 10.36 11.56 2.59
CA THR A 96 9.03 11.41 3.21
C THR A 96 8.05 10.88 2.16
N CYS A 97 7.33 9.78 2.44
CA CYS A 97 6.20 9.34 1.60
C CYS A 97 4.88 9.78 2.24
N MET A 98 4.08 10.53 1.49
CA MET A 98 2.69 10.87 1.85
C MET A 98 1.70 9.79 1.40
N CYS A 99 2.05 8.51 1.53
CA CYS A 99 1.29 7.36 0.99
C CYS A 99 -0.18 7.28 1.50
N PHE A 100 -0.55 8.08 2.53
CA PHE A 100 -1.91 8.22 3.11
C PHE A 100 -2.33 9.68 3.36
N GLY A 101 -1.67 10.66 2.73
CA GLY A 101 -2.04 12.07 2.81
C GLY A 101 -1.83 12.79 4.15
N GLN A 102 -1.63 12.07 5.27
CA GLN A 102 -1.73 12.66 6.62
C GLN A 102 -0.41 12.79 7.39
N SER A 103 0.68 12.08 7.02
CA SER A 103 1.96 12.21 7.72
C SER A 103 3.16 12.31 6.76
N ALA A 104 3.97 13.34 6.94
CA ALA A 104 5.30 13.46 6.35
C ALA A 104 6.29 12.54 7.08
N ARG A 105 5.94 11.25 7.18
CA ARG A 105 6.73 10.27 7.93
C ARG A 105 7.95 9.88 7.10
N ARG A 106 9.11 9.75 7.76
CA ARG A 106 10.33 9.23 7.14
C ARG A 106 10.06 7.81 6.64
N ILE A 107 10.38 7.55 5.38
CA ILE A 107 10.27 6.19 4.82
C ILE A 107 11.34 5.35 5.50
N GLY A 108 10.90 4.36 6.27
CA GLY A 108 11.79 3.43 6.98
C GLY A 108 11.52 1.98 6.59
N TRP A 109 12.33 1.08 7.15
CA TRP A 109 12.14 -0.38 7.04
C TRP A 109 10.70 -0.86 7.24
N PRO A 110 9.88 -0.27 8.15
CA PRO A 110 8.52 -0.74 8.30
C PRO A 110 7.62 -0.51 7.08
N THR A 111 7.87 0.56 6.31
CA THR A 111 7.15 0.80 5.05
C THR A 111 7.48 -0.28 4.02
N VAL A 112 8.75 -0.72 3.98
CA VAL A 112 9.21 -1.80 3.10
C VAL A 112 8.51 -3.11 3.45
N VAL A 113 8.50 -3.49 4.74
CA VAL A 113 7.84 -4.72 5.22
C VAL A 113 6.34 -4.69 4.89
N ARG A 114 5.67 -3.56 5.13
CA ARG A 114 4.26 -3.39 4.79
C ARG A 114 3.98 -3.60 3.29
N ASN A 115 4.77 -2.95 2.43
CA ASN A 115 4.60 -3.07 0.97
C ASN A 115 4.92 -4.49 0.47
N ALA A 116 5.91 -5.16 1.07
CA ALA A 116 6.24 -6.55 0.76
C ALA A 116 5.09 -7.50 1.09
N LEU A 117 4.38 -7.27 2.19
CA LEU A 117 3.22 -8.08 2.55
C LEU A 117 2.00 -7.80 1.69
N LEU A 118 1.74 -6.55 1.32
CA LEU A 118 0.69 -6.22 0.36
C LEU A 118 0.93 -6.91 -0.98
N LEU A 119 2.18 -6.88 -1.47
CA LEU A 119 2.59 -7.64 -2.65
C LEU A 119 2.36 -9.14 -2.45
N ALA A 120 2.79 -9.72 -1.33
CA ALA A 120 2.61 -11.14 -1.06
C ALA A 120 1.13 -11.54 -1.03
N ILE A 121 0.25 -10.72 -0.42
CA ILE A 121 -1.19 -10.94 -0.38
C ILE A 121 -1.79 -10.90 -1.78
N ALA A 122 -1.47 -9.88 -2.58
CA ALA A 122 -2.00 -9.75 -3.94
C ALA A 122 -1.51 -10.88 -4.87
N ALA A 123 -0.22 -11.21 -4.81
CA ALA A 123 0.38 -12.27 -5.61
C ALA A 123 -0.15 -13.66 -5.21
N TYR A 124 -0.33 -13.90 -3.91
CA TYR A 124 -0.94 -15.13 -3.41
C TYR A 124 -2.41 -15.24 -3.81
N GLY A 125 -3.15 -14.14 -3.76
CA GLY A 125 -4.52 -14.06 -4.28
C GLY A 125 -4.59 -14.45 -5.77
N ALA A 126 -3.71 -13.89 -6.61
CA ALA A 126 -3.63 -14.23 -8.03
C ALA A 126 -3.32 -15.73 -8.23
N TYR A 127 -2.35 -16.26 -7.46
CA TYR A 127 -2.00 -17.68 -7.49
C TYR A 127 -3.18 -18.59 -7.11
N LEU A 128 -3.93 -18.24 -6.06
CA LEU A 128 -5.10 -19.02 -5.62
C LEU A 128 -6.18 -19.06 -6.70
N VAL A 129 -6.49 -17.93 -7.33
CA VAL A 129 -7.51 -17.88 -8.38
C VAL A 129 -7.07 -18.66 -9.62
N ALA A 130 -5.79 -18.57 -10.00
CA ALA A 130 -5.25 -19.31 -11.14
C ALA A 130 -5.22 -20.83 -10.92
N ASN A 131 -5.01 -21.30 -9.69
CA ASN A 131 -4.77 -22.71 -9.40
C ASN A 131 -5.99 -23.47 -8.86
N GLY A 132 -7.12 -22.81 -8.59
CA GLY A 132 -8.50 -23.35 -8.54
C GLY A 132 -8.82 -24.64 -7.75
N GLY A 133 -7.85 -25.26 -7.08
CA GLY A 133 -7.93 -26.61 -6.54
C GLY A 133 -8.33 -26.64 -5.07
N VAL A 134 -8.85 -27.81 -4.66
CA VAL A 134 -9.32 -28.19 -3.32
C VAL A 134 -8.49 -27.54 -2.19
N LEU A 135 -9.18 -27.04 -1.17
CA LEU A 135 -8.56 -26.41 0.00
C LEU A 135 -7.65 -27.42 0.73
N ASP A 136 -6.34 -27.36 0.48
CA ASP A 136 -5.37 -27.97 1.37
C ASP A 136 -5.29 -27.19 2.69
N LEU A 137 -5.17 -27.89 3.82
CA LEU A 137 -4.95 -27.31 5.16
C LEU A 137 -3.81 -26.26 5.16
N ARG A 138 -2.78 -26.48 4.33
CA ARG A 138 -1.64 -25.57 4.14
C ARG A 138 -2.06 -24.22 3.53
N ARG A 139 -3.02 -24.20 2.59
CA ARG A 139 -3.54 -22.97 1.96
C ARG A 139 -4.39 -22.16 2.93
N GLU A 140 -5.16 -22.84 3.78
CA GLU A 140 -5.97 -22.21 4.82
C GLU A 140 -5.08 -21.58 5.91
N LEU A 141 -4.06 -22.32 6.39
CA LEU A 141 -3.08 -21.82 7.35
C LEU A 141 -2.33 -20.60 6.80
N ALA A 142 -1.84 -20.66 5.55
CA ALA A 142 -1.17 -19.54 4.91
C ALA A 142 -2.06 -18.30 4.81
N THR A 143 -3.33 -18.47 4.46
CA THR A 143 -4.29 -17.36 4.39
C THR A 143 -4.50 -16.72 5.78
N LYS A 144 -4.72 -17.54 6.82
CA LYS A 144 -4.88 -17.06 8.19
C LYS A 144 -3.64 -16.34 8.71
N VAL A 145 -2.45 -16.87 8.41
CA VAL A 145 -1.16 -16.25 8.77
C VAL A 145 -0.98 -14.90 8.06
N LEU A 146 -1.28 -14.81 6.77
CA LEU A 146 -1.18 -13.55 6.02
C LEU A 146 -2.16 -12.49 6.57
N ILE A 147 -3.39 -12.90 6.90
CA ILE A 147 -4.38 -12.02 7.54
C ILE A 147 -3.87 -11.54 8.90
N ALA A 148 -3.43 -12.46 9.75
CA ALA A 148 -2.93 -12.12 11.09
C ALA A 148 -1.71 -11.19 11.00
N ALA A 149 -0.74 -11.49 10.13
CA ALA A 149 0.42 -10.65 9.89
C ALA A 149 0.03 -9.25 9.40
N TYR A 150 -0.96 -9.16 8.50
CA TYR A 150 -1.48 -7.88 8.01
C TYR A 150 -2.11 -7.06 9.13
N PHE A 151 -2.97 -7.66 9.96
CA PHE A 151 -3.60 -6.96 11.09
C PHE A 151 -2.58 -6.54 12.16
N VAL A 152 -1.61 -7.39 12.48
CA VAL A 152 -0.52 -7.06 13.40
C VAL A 152 0.27 -5.86 12.91
N LEU A 153 0.57 -5.80 11.60
CA LEU A 153 1.32 -4.68 11.04
C LEU A 153 0.49 -3.42 10.84
N LEU A 154 -0.80 -3.54 10.53
CA LEU A 154 -1.71 -2.41 10.59
C LEU A 154 -1.70 -1.81 11.99
N PHE A 155 -1.91 -2.65 13.01
CA PHE A 155 -1.94 -2.21 14.39
C PHE A 155 -0.61 -1.61 14.83
N TRP A 156 0.51 -2.26 14.50
CA TRP A 156 1.85 -1.76 14.80
C TRP A 156 2.16 -0.44 14.07
N ALA A 157 1.80 -0.33 12.79
CA ALA A 157 1.95 0.91 12.04
C ALA A 157 1.08 2.04 12.59
N TRP A 158 -0.10 1.71 13.10
CA TRP A 158 -1.01 2.66 13.75
C TRP A 158 -0.48 3.07 15.12
N ALA A 159 0.02 2.15 15.94
CA ALA A 159 0.65 2.43 17.23
C ALA A 159 1.83 3.40 17.09
N GLN A 160 2.65 3.23 16.05
CA GLN A 160 3.76 4.14 15.77
C GLN A 160 3.30 5.56 15.35
N VAL A 161 2.07 5.73 14.85
CA VAL A 161 1.52 7.07 14.58
C VAL A 161 1.24 7.80 15.90
N PHE A 162 0.75 7.10 16.92
CA PHE A 162 0.51 7.70 18.23
C PHE A 162 1.81 8.06 18.96
N GLU A 163 2.85 7.25 18.81
CA GLU A 163 4.18 7.54 19.40
C GLU A 163 4.81 8.81 18.79
N ASP A 164 4.72 9.01 17.47
CA ASP A 164 5.24 10.20 16.78
C ASP A 164 4.46 11.48 17.19
N GLU A 165 3.14 11.38 17.40
CA GLU A 165 2.34 12.53 17.89
C GLU A 165 2.69 12.92 19.33
N SER A 166 3.05 11.97 20.18
CA SER A 166 3.53 12.25 21.54
C SER A 166 4.84 13.05 21.50
N GLN A 167 5.83 12.56 20.74
CA GLN A 167 7.15 13.20 20.63
C GLN A 167 7.06 14.62 20.05
N ARG A 168 6.09 14.88 19.15
CA ARG A 168 5.89 16.21 18.55
C ARG A 168 5.32 17.23 19.55
N LYS A 169 4.56 16.79 20.55
CA LYS A 169 4.00 17.68 21.59
C LYS A 169 5.09 18.13 22.57
N ASP A 170 6.10 17.29 22.82
CA ASP A 170 7.17 17.57 23.78
C ASP A 170 8.22 18.58 23.24
N VAL A 171 8.32 18.79 21.93
CA VAL A 171 9.28 19.72 21.31
C VAL A 171 8.73 21.15 21.20
N VAL A 172 7.43 21.34 21.40
CA VAL A 172 6.74 22.64 21.26
C VAL A 172 6.35 23.23 22.62
N ALA A 173 6.63 22.52 23.72
CA ALA A 173 6.47 22.98 25.10
C ALA A 173 7.79 23.48 25.67
#